data_AF-A0A6L9INW1-F1
#
_entry.id   AF-A0A6L9INW1-F1
#
_cell.length_a   1.000
_cell.length_b   1.000
_cell.length_c   1.000
_cell.angle_alpha   90.00
_cell.angle_beta   90.00
_cell.angle_gamma   90.00
#
_symmetry.space_group_name_H-M   'P 1'
#
loop_
_entity.id
_entity.type
_entity.pdbx_description
1 polymer ?
#
loop_
_entity_poly.entity_id
_entity_poly.type
_entity_poly.pdbx_seq_one_letter_code
_entity_poly.pdbx_strand_id
1 'polypeptide(L)'
;MSQSNERRRKTAAEARTERATWGLLVLVFAFIEIVGADVLPNWGVPASGAVILFGSGVFQLSRRWRVSPVTWIAAVLLALLAYYGFQIDPAVSLLGESLIVFAVVIIFGVLTNET
;
A
#
# COMPACT_ATOMS: atom_id res chain seq x y z
N MET A 1 -17.33 -3.40 -35.77
CA MET A 1 -17.51 -3.31 -34.31
C MET A 1 -16.30 -2.58 -33.71
N SER A 2 -16.42 -1.28 -33.50
CA SER A 2 -15.40 -0.47 -32.81
C SER A 2 -15.72 -0.53 -31.32
N GLN A 3 -14.98 -1.33 -30.55
CA GLN A 3 -15.00 -1.19 -29.10
C GLN A 3 -14.17 0.05 -28.75
N SER A 4 -14.84 1.20 -28.66
CA SER A 4 -14.25 2.40 -28.08
C SER A 4 -13.87 2.10 -26.64
N ASN A 5 -12.56 2.04 -26.42
CA ASN A 5 -11.88 1.91 -25.14
C ASN A 5 -12.10 3.20 -24.32
N GLU A 6 -13.35 3.49 -23.92
CA GLU A 6 -13.64 4.57 -22.98
C GLU A 6 -13.08 4.14 -21.62
N ARG A 7 -11.83 4.55 -21.34
CA ARG A 7 -11.31 4.59 -19.99
C ARG A 7 -12.26 5.46 -19.18
N ARG A 8 -13.17 4.82 -18.43
CA ARG A 8 -14.13 5.48 -17.54
C ARG A 8 -13.39 6.56 -16.76
N ARG A 9 -13.77 7.82 -16.96
CA ARG A 9 -13.09 8.96 -16.36
C ARG A 9 -13.15 8.84 -14.84
N LYS A 10 -11.98 8.77 -14.21
CA LYS A 10 -11.80 8.65 -12.76
C LYS A 10 -12.53 9.77 -12.04
N THR A 11 -13.27 9.44 -10.99
CA THR A 11 -13.97 10.47 -10.21
C THR A 11 -12.99 11.21 -9.31
N ALA A 12 -13.29 12.47 -8.95
CA ALA A 12 -12.46 13.23 -8.02
C ALA A 12 -12.37 12.58 -6.63
N ALA A 13 -13.42 11.87 -6.22
CA ALA A 13 -13.47 11.12 -4.95
C ALA A 13 -12.56 9.88 -4.97
N GLU A 14 -12.55 9.17 -6.09
CA GLU A 14 -11.64 8.04 -6.34
C GLU A 14 -10.20 8.55 -6.26
N ALA A 15 -9.80 9.51 -7.09
CA ALA A 15 -8.45 10.08 -7.09
C ALA A 15 -7.99 10.63 -5.72
N ARG A 16 -8.91 11.14 -4.89
CA ARG A 16 -8.59 11.61 -3.53
C ARG A 16 -8.25 10.45 -2.60
N THR A 17 -8.96 9.33 -2.70
CA THR A 17 -8.75 8.14 -1.87
C THR A 17 -7.38 7.52 -2.10
N GLU A 18 -6.91 7.57 -3.35
CA GLU A 18 -5.62 7.04 -3.77
C GLU A 18 -4.48 7.88 -3.21
N ARG A 19 -4.58 9.21 -3.39
CA ARG A 19 -3.63 10.14 -2.79
C ARG A 19 -3.62 10.05 -1.27
N ALA A 20 -4.77 9.80 -0.64
CA ALA A 20 -4.82 9.55 0.80
C ALA A 20 -4.10 8.24 1.17
N THR A 21 -4.27 7.18 0.37
CA THR A 21 -3.54 5.91 0.56
C THR A 21 -2.03 6.12 0.44
N TRP A 22 -1.57 6.80 -0.61
CA TRP A 22 -0.15 7.13 -0.77
C TRP A 22 0.36 8.02 0.37
N GLY A 23 -0.44 9.01 0.77
CA GLY A 23 -0.15 9.86 1.92
C GLY A 23 0.02 9.06 3.21
N LEU A 24 -0.84 8.08 3.46
CA LEU A 24 -0.73 7.18 4.62
C LEU A 24 0.55 6.33 4.56
N LEU A 25 0.92 5.79 3.39
CA LEU A 25 2.19 5.06 3.24
C LEU A 25 3.41 5.95 3.52
N VAL A 26 3.39 7.19 3.04
CA VAL A 26 4.43 8.17 3.35
C VAL A 26 4.43 8.55 4.83
N LEU A 27 3.25 8.63 5.47
CA LEU A 27 3.15 8.89 6.90
C LEU A 27 3.77 7.77 7.74
N VAL A 28 3.75 6.52 7.28
CA VAL A 28 4.50 5.43 7.95
C VAL A 28 6.00 5.76 7.98
N PHE A 29 6.56 6.22 6.85
CA PHE A 29 7.96 6.64 6.79
C PHE A 29 8.24 7.83 7.73
N ALA A 30 7.41 8.87 7.68
CA ALA A 30 7.55 10.03 8.56
C ALA A 30 7.47 9.65 10.04
N PHE A 31 6.59 8.71 10.39
CA PHE A 31 6.46 8.19 11.74
C PHE A 31 7.71 7.43 12.20
N ILE A 32 8.28 6.58 11.34
CA ILE A 32 9.52 5.86 11.63
C ILE A 32 10.67 6.84 11.89
N GLU A 33 10.81 7.88 11.05
CA GLU A 33 11.87 8.89 11.22
C GLU A 33 11.74 9.67 12.54
N ILE A 34 10.51 9.91 13.01
CA ILE A 34 10.26 10.63 14.27
C ILE A 34 10.50 9.74 15.48
N VAL A 35 10.04 8.48 15.44
CA VAL A 35 10.06 7.56 16.58
C VAL A 35 11.38 6.78 16.69
N GLY A 36 12.06 6.57 15.57
CA GLY A 36 13.21 5.68 15.46
C GLY A 36 12.79 4.25 15.08
N ALA A 37 13.47 3.67 14.11
CA ALA A 37 13.19 2.31 13.63
C ALA A 37 13.41 1.26 14.72
N ASP A 38 14.39 1.48 15.60
CA ASP A 38 14.83 0.55 16.65
C ASP A 38 13.77 0.36 17.76
N VAL A 39 12.82 1.29 17.87
CA VAL A 39 11.74 1.26 18.87
C VAL A 39 10.55 0.43 18.38
N LEU A 40 10.39 0.30 17.06
CA LEU A 40 9.27 -0.41 16.46
C LEU A 40 9.59 -1.90 16.35
N PRO A 41 8.60 -2.79 16.56
CA PRO A 41 8.79 -4.19 16.24
C PRO A 41 9.06 -4.33 14.73
N ASN A 42 9.96 -5.24 14.35
CA ASN A 42 10.37 -5.45 12.95
C ASN A 42 9.20 -5.77 12.00
N TRP A 43 8.13 -6.38 12.50
CA TRP A 43 6.90 -6.66 11.75
C TRP A 43 5.94 -5.45 11.66
N GLY A 44 6.17 -4.40 12.44
CA GLY A 44 5.25 -3.26 12.58
C GLY A 44 5.10 -2.46 11.29
N VAL A 45 6.21 -2.21 10.59
CA VAL A 45 6.21 -1.51 9.30
C VAL A 45 5.43 -2.29 8.24
N PRO A 46 5.76 -3.56 7.94
CA PRO A 46 4.98 -4.32 6.96
C PRO A 46 3.51 -4.49 7.37
N ALA A 47 3.22 -4.67 8.67
CA ALA A 47 1.83 -4.77 9.14
C ALA A 47 1.03 -3.49 8.86
N SER A 48 1.60 -2.33 9.15
CA SER A 48 0.94 -1.04 8.89
C SER A 48 0.64 -0.84 7.40
N GLY A 49 1.60 -1.15 6.53
CA GLY A 49 1.42 -1.09 5.09
C GLY A 49 0.35 -2.04 4.59
N ALA A 50 0.33 -3.28 5.09
CA ALA A 50 -0.70 -4.27 4.75
C ALA A 50 -2.10 -3.76 5.12
N VAL A 51 -2.26 -3.19 6.32
CA VAL A 51 -3.53 -2.62 6.79
C VAL A 51 -3.96 -1.44 5.92
N ILE A 52 -3.06 -0.53 5.58
CA ILE A 52 -3.35 0.64 4.74
C ILE A 52 -3.81 0.19 3.35
N LEU A 53 -3.05 -0.68 2.68
CA LEU A 53 -3.35 -1.13 1.32
C LEU A 53 -4.59 -2.02 1.24
N PHE A 54 -4.73 -2.94 2.19
CA PHE A 54 -5.91 -3.80 2.24
C PHE A 54 -7.16 -2.98 2.57
N GLY A 55 -7.06 -2.09 3.56
CA GLY A 55 -8.16 -1.19 3.94
C GLY A 55 -8.57 -0.28 2.81
N SER A 56 -7.62 0.30 2.08
CA SER A 56 -7.93 1.14 0.91
C SER A 56 -8.55 0.32 -0.21
N GLY A 57 -8.02 -0.86 -0.52
CA GLY A 57 -8.56 -1.76 -1.53
C GLY A 57 -10.00 -2.18 -1.22
N VAL A 58 -10.30 -2.57 0.02
CA VAL A 58 -11.65 -2.93 0.47
C VAL A 58 -12.59 -1.71 0.38
N PHE A 59 -12.14 -0.54 0.83
CA PHE A 59 -12.94 0.68 0.76
C PHE A 59 -13.29 1.04 -0.70
N GLN A 60 -12.31 1.04 -1.60
CA GLN A 60 -12.52 1.31 -3.02
C GLN A 60 -13.45 0.26 -3.66
N LEU A 61 -13.27 -1.02 -3.33
CA LEU A 61 -14.13 -2.11 -3.81
C LEU A 61 -15.59 -1.93 -3.36
N SER A 62 -15.81 -1.52 -2.10
CA SER A 62 -17.16 -1.23 -1.57
C SER A 62 -17.87 -0.10 -2.33
N ARG A 63 -17.10 0.83 -2.90
CA ARG A 63 -17.58 1.94 -3.74
C ARG A 63 -17.70 1.57 -5.22
N ARG A 64 -17.41 0.31 -5.59
CA ARG A 64 -17.35 -0.18 -6.99
C ARG A 64 -16.35 0.61 -7.85
N TRP A 65 -15.30 1.14 -7.22
CA TRP A 65 -14.15 1.71 -7.92
C TRP A 65 -13.19 0.60 -8.33
N ARG A 66 -12.39 0.87 -9.36
CA ARG A 66 -11.39 -0.09 -9.82
C ARG A 66 -10.21 -0.02 -8.87
N VAL A 67 -9.81 -1.18 -8.35
CA VAL A 67 -8.61 -1.33 -7.53
C VAL A 67 -7.54 -1.98 -8.39
N SER A 68 -6.35 -1.40 -8.44
CA SER A 68 -5.23 -2.01 -9.16
C SER A 68 -4.87 -3.37 -8.56
N PRO A 69 -4.62 -4.40 -9.39
CA PRO A 69 -4.05 -5.67 -8.93
C PRO A 69 -2.77 -5.51 -8.11
N VAL A 70 -1.96 -4.49 -8.43
CA VAL A 70 -0.71 -4.19 -7.71
C VAL A 70 -0.98 -3.85 -6.24
N THR A 71 -2.08 -3.17 -5.93
CA THR A 71 -2.46 -2.84 -4.55
C THR A 71 -2.72 -4.09 -3.73
N TRP A 72 -3.44 -5.06 -4.31
CA TRP A 72 -3.73 -6.34 -3.63
C TRP A 72 -2.48 -7.19 -3.45
N ILE A 73 -1.64 -7.30 -4.48
CA ILE A 73 -0.38 -8.04 -4.42
C ILE A 73 0.52 -7.44 -3.33
N ALA A 74 0.66 -6.12 -3.31
CA ALA A 74 1.45 -5.43 -2.30
C ALA A 74 0.88 -5.62 -0.89
N ALA A 75 -0.44 -5.54 -0.70
CA ALA A 75 -1.09 -5.78 0.58
C ALA A 75 -0.81 -7.19 1.11
N VAL A 76 -0.95 -8.21 0.26
CA VAL A 76 -0.66 -9.61 0.61
C VAL A 76 0.82 -9.80 0.92
N LEU A 77 1.71 -9.26 0.09
CA LEU A 77 3.15 -9.36 0.30
C LEU A 77 3.56 -8.77 1.65
N LEU A 78 3.06 -7.57 1.98
CA LEU A 78 3.31 -6.93 3.27
C LEU A 78 2.70 -7.73 4.44
N ALA A 79 1.53 -8.33 4.27
CA ALA A 79 0.94 -9.19 5.30
C ALA A 79 1.80 -10.45 5.55
N LEU A 80 2.37 -11.03 4.49
CA LEU A 80 3.30 -12.16 4.61
C LEU A 80 4.61 -11.76 5.30
N LEU A 81 5.17 -10.60 4.97
CA LEU A 81 6.34 -10.06 5.67
C LEU A 81 6.04 -9.81 7.15
N ALA A 82 4.91 -9.21 7.47
CA ALA A 82 4.48 -8.99 8.85
C ALA A 82 4.32 -10.31 9.61
N TYR A 83 3.71 -11.31 8.98
CA TYR A 83 3.57 -12.64 9.57
C TYR A 83 4.93 -13.32 9.80
N TYR A 84 5.84 -13.24 8.82
CA TYR A 84 7.19 -13.78 8.93
C TYR A 84 7.97 -13.14 10.08
N GLY A 85 7.99 -11.80 10.14
CA GLY A 85 8.64 -11.06 11.22
C GLY A 85 7.95 -11.16 12.58
N PHE A 86 6.71 -11.67 12.65
CA PHE A 86 6.02 -11.88 13.92
C PHE A 86 6.22 -13.31 14.45
N GLN A 87 6.17 -14.31 13.57
CA GLN A 87 6.12 -15.73 13.96
C GLN A 87 7.38 -16.53 13.64
N ILE A 88 8.11 -16.18 12.58
CA ILE A 88 9.19 -17.03 12.05
C ILE A 88 10.55 -16.52 12.52
N ASP A 89 10.85 -15.25 12.27
CA ASP A 89 12.08 -14.62 12.74
C ASP A 89 11.80 -13.17 13.19
N PRO A 90 11.57 -12.93 14.49
CA PRO A 90 11.31 -11.60 14.99
C PRO A 90 12.52 -10.66 15.01
N ALA A 91 13.74 -11.18 14.85
CA ALA A 91 14.97 -10.40 14.93
C ALA A 91 15.37 -9.78 13.57
N VAL A 92 14.86 -10.32 12.47
CA VAL A 92 15.14 -9.81 11.12
C VAL A 92 14.44 -8.46 10.87
N SER A 93 15.20 -7.47 10.42
CA SER A 93 14.59 -6.20 9.96
C SER A 93 13.97 -6.40 8.59
N LEU A 94 12.69 -6.03 8.45
CA LEU A 94 11.92 -6.08 7.19
C LEU A 94 11.59 -4.68 6.65
N LEU A 95 12.28 -3.67 7.18
CA LEU A 95 12.03 -2.27 6.87
C LEU A 95 12.37 -1.97 5.42
N GLY A 96 13.52 -2.43 4.93
CA GLY A 96 13.96 -2.18 3.55
C GLY A 96 12.99 -2.75 2.52
N GLU A 97 12.57 -4.01 2.71
CA GLU A 97 11.61 -4.70 1.87
C GLU A 97 10.27 -3.98 1.85
N SER A 98 9.78 -3.55 3.02
CA SER A 98 8.53 -2.81 3.13
C SER A 98 8.57 -1.48 2.40
N LEU A 99 9.67 -0.73 2.52
CA LEU A 99 9.86 0.56 1.83
C LEU A 99 9.91 0.38 0.32
N ILE A 100 10.55 -0.69 -0.18
CA ILE A 100 10.55 -1.01 -1.61
C ILE A 100 9.11 -1.24 -2.09
N VAL A 101 8.31 -2.00 -1.36
CA VAL A 101 6.90 -2.24 -1.72
C VAL A 101 6.12 -0.93 -1.73
N PHE A 102 6.30 -0.06 -0.74
CA PHE A 102 5.61 1.24 -0.70
C PHE A 102 6.00 2.10 -1.92
N ALA A 103 7.30 2.17 -2.23
CA ALA A 103 7.80 2.90 -3.37
C ALA A 103 7.21 2.36 -4.68
N VAL A 104 7.16 1.04 -4.87
CA VAL A 104 6.57 0.41 -6.06
C VAL A 104 5.09 0.78 -6.19
N VAL A 105 4.30 0.72 -5.11
CA VAL A 105 2.88 1.10 -5.16
C VAL A 105 2.69 2.57 -5.52
N ILE A 106 3.46 3.47 -4.90
CA ILE A 106 3.36 4.91 -5.16
C ILE A 106 3.80 5.23 -6.59
N ILE A 107 4.96 4.73 -7.02
CA ILE A 107 5.49 4.98 -8.37
C ILE A 107 4.54 4.42 -9.42
N PHE A 108 4.10 3.17 -9.27
CA PHE A 108 3.17 2.56 -10.20
C PHE A 108 1.86 3.34 -10.25
N GLY A 109 1.33 3.74 -9.09
CA GLY A 109 0.13 4.55 -8.99
C GLY A 109 0.22 5.88 -9.72
N VAL A 110 1.33 6.60 -9.53
CA VAL A 110 1.60 7.88 -10.19
C VAL A 110 1.76 7.71 -11.71
N LEU A 111 2.49 6.69 -12.16
CA LEU A 111 2.76 6.48 -13.59
C LEU A 111 1.56 5.97 -14.37
N THR A 112 0.75 5.09 -13.77
CA THR A 112 -0.36 4.42 -14.46
C THR A 112 -1.71 5.10 -14.24
N ASN A 113 -1.82 5.92 -13.18
CA ASN A 113 -3.09 6.48 -12.73
C ASN A 113 -4.13 5.37 -12.39
N GLU A 114 -3.67 4.16 -12.00
CA GLU A 114 -4.49 2.96 -11.78
C GLU A 114 -4.75 2.58 -10.31
N THR A 115 -4.08 3.20 -9.35
CA THR A 115 -4.22 2.87 -7.91
C THR A 115 -4.87 3.97 -7.13
#